data_AF-A0A9X8VLA5-F1
#
_entry.id   AF-A0A9X8VLA5-F1
#
_cell.length_a   1.000
_cell.length_b   1.000
_cell.length_c   1.000
_cell.angle_alpha   90.00
_cell.angle_beta   90.00
_cell.angle_gamma   90.00
#
_symmetry.space_group_name_H-M   'P 1'
#
loop_
_entity.id
_entity.type
_entity.pdbx_description
1 polymer ?
#
loop_
_entity_poly.entity_id
_entity_poly.type
_entity_poly.pdbx_seq_one_letter_code
_entity_poly.pdbx_strand_id
1 'polypeptide(L)'
;HFNPALDKFVKRHAEQLNRMPSAFFAVNLTARKPEKRSPQTNAYTRKFLLASPWQPKQCAVFAGALRYPRYRWFDRIMIQFIMRMTGGETDTSKEVEYTDWQQVDRFAQEFSQIQYEK
;
A
#
# COMPACT_ATOMS: atom_id res chain seq x y z
N HIS A 1 -3.09 -8.29 -5.80
CA HIS A 1 -1.82 -8.44 -6.56
C HIS A 1 -1.41 -7.09 -7.09
N PHE A 2 -0.11 -6.81 -7.22
CA PHE A 2 0.38 -5.56 -7.82
C PHE A 2 0.38 -5.65 -9.35
N ASN A 3 0.43 -4.49 -10.01
CA ASN A 3 0.50 -4.40 -11.47
C ASN A 3 1.80 -5.07 -11.98
N PRO A 4 1.76 -5.95 -13.00
CA PRO A 4 2.97 -6.58 -13.58
C PRO A 4 4.07 -5.60 -14.00
N ALA A 5 3.70 -4.36 -14.36
CA ALA A 5 4.68 -3.33 -14.69
C ALA A 5 5.64 -3.02 -13.53
N LEU A 6 5.16 -3.11 -12.28
CA LEU A 6 6.01 -2.92 -11.09
C LEU A 6 7.06 -4.03 -10.98
N ASP A 7 6.66 -5.29 -11.14
CA ASP A 7 7.60 -6.43 -11.08
C ASP A 7 8.66 -6.33 -12.19
N LYS A 8 8.25 -5.98 -13.41
CA LYS A 8 9.16 -5.76 -14.54
C LYS A 8 10.15 -4.62 -14.26
N PHE A 9 9.67 -3.50 -13.70
CA PHE A 9 10.50 -2.37 -13.34
C PHE A 9 11.52 -2.75 -12.26
N VAL A 10 11.07 -3.37 -11.19
CA VAL A 10 11.93 -3.80 -10.07
C VAL A 10 13.00 -4.77 -10.54
N LYS A 11 12.66 -5.77 -11.35
CA LYS A 11 13.65 -6.72 -11.89
C LYS A 11 14.68 -6.04 -12.78
N ARG A 12 14.26 -5.07 -13.60
CA ARG A 12 15.16 -4.32 -14.48
C ARG A 12 16.14 -3.42 -13.73
N HIS A 13 15.70 -2.83 -12.62
CA HIS A 13 16.46 -1.80 -11.88
C HIS A 13 16.92 -2.26 -10.49
N ALA A 14 16.88 -3.57 -10.20
CA ALA A 14 17.10 -4.11 -8.85
C ALA A 14 18.45 -3.68 -8.24
N GLU A 15 19.52 -3.75 -9.01
CA GLU A 15 20.87 -3.36 -8.56
C GLU A 15 20.92 -1.89 -8.13
N GLN A 16 20.35 -0.99 -8.94
CA GLN A 16 20.28 0.43 -8.63
C GLN A 16 19.42 0.69 -7.39
N LEU A 17 18.23 0.08 -7.35
CA LEU A 17 17.29 0.25 -6.23
C LEU A 17 17.88 -0.23 -4.90
N ASN A 18 18.72 -1.27 -4.93
CA ASN A 18 19.40 -1.82 -3.75
C ASN A 18 20.64 -1.02 -3.32
N ARG A 19 21.25 -0.25 -4.23
CA ARG A 19 22.41 0.62 -3.93
C ARG A 19 22.02 1.99 -3.37
N MET A 20 20.77 2.40 -3.53
CA MET A 20 20.28 3.67 -3.00
C MET A 20 19.32 3.45 -1.82
N PRO A 21 19.20 4.41 -0.89
CA PRO A 21 18.08 4.50 0.01
C PRO A 21 16.78 4.51 -0.80
N SER A 22 16.01 3.44 -0.67
CA SER A 22 14.76 3.25 -1.38
C SER A 22 13.73 2.71 -0.41
N ALA A 23 12.48 3.10 -0.59
CA ALA A 23 11.37 2.67 0.25
C ALA A 23 10.22 2.16 -0.61
N PHE A 24 9.46 1.23 -0.05
CA PHE A 24 8.25 0.71 -0.66
C PHE A 24 7.05 1.00 0.24
N PHE A 25 5.95 1.45 -0.32
CA PHE A 25 4.69 1.46 0.41
C PHE A 25 3.54 1.00 -0.47
N ALA A 26 2.58 0.35 0.15
CA ALA A 26 1.37 -0.12 -0.51
C ALA A 26 0.14 0.60 0.07
N VAL A 27 -0.77 1.03 -0.80
CA VAL A 27 -2.03 1.64 -0.41
C VAL A 27 -3.17 0.69 -0.75
N ASN A 28 -3.97 0.30 0.24
CA ASN A 28 -5.17 -0.52 0.00
C ASN A 28 -6.20 -0.39 1.12
N LEU A 29 -7.48 -0.57 0.79
CA LEU A 29 -8.59 -0.40 1.74
C LEU A 29 -8.54 -1.40 2.91
N THR A 30 -7.95 -2.58 2.73
CA THR A 30 -7.90 -3.60 3.79
C THR A 30 -6.95 -3.24 4.93
N ALA A 31 -5.97 -2.36 4.67
CA ALA A 31 -5.04 -1.82 5.67
C ALA A 31 -5.70 -0.92 6.72
N ARG A 32 -6.99 -0.58 6.56
CA ARG A 32 -7.76 0.08 7.64
C ARG A 32 -7.81 -0.78 8.91
N LYS A 33 -7.74 -2.11 8.75
CA LYS A 33 -7.70 -3.06 9.85
C LYS A 33 -6.29 -3.17 10.44
N PRO A 34 -6.10 -3.05 11.77
CA PRO A 34 -4.79 -3.11 12.42
C PRO A 34 -3.99 -4.36 12.03
N GLU A 35 -4.66 -5.51 11.93
CA GLU A 35 -4.07 -6.79 11.58
C GLU A 35 -3.66 -6.92 10.10
N LYS A 36 -3.86 -5.89 9.27
CA LYS A 36 -3.45 -5.84 7.85
C LYS A 36 -2.65 -4.58 7.48
N ARG A 37 -2.27 -3.79 8.48
CA ARG A 37 -1.63 -2.47 8.32
C ARG A 37 -0.10 -2.51 8.33
N SER A 38 0.53 -3.69 8.33
CA SER A 38 2.00 -3.79 8.23
C SER A 38 2.44 -4.59 7.00
N PRO A 39 3.68 -4.40 6.52
CA PRO A 39 4.21 -5.18 5.41
C PRO A 39 4.21 -6.69 5.66
N GLN A 40 4.33 -7.11 6.92
CA GLN A 40 4.36 -8.52 7.33
C GLN A 40 2.95 -9.12 7.41
N THR A 41 1.93 -8.33 7.72
CA THR A 41 0.55 -8.83 7.86
C THR A 41 -0.29 -8.63 6.61
N ASN A 42 0.07 -7.69 5.73
CA ASN A 42 -0.58 -7.51 4.45
C ASN A 42 -0.11 -8.57 3.44
N ALA A 43 -0.97 -9.56 3.16
CA ALA A 43 -0.63 -10.68 2.29
C ALA A 43 -0.09 -10.28 0.90
N TYR A 44 -0.63 -9.22 0.29
CA TYR A 44 -0.17 -8.77 -1.02
C TYR A 44 1.21 -8.14 -0.95
N THR A 45 1.43 -7.22 0.00
CA THR A 45 2.72 -6.57 0.24
C THR A 45 3.79 -7.60 0.60
N ARG A 46 3.49 -8.50 1.55
CA ARG A 46 4.40 -9.57 1.96
C ARG A 46 4.80 -10.46 0.79
N LYS A 47 3.81 -10.92 0.00
CA LYS A 47 4.08 -11.78 -1.17
C LYS A 47 4.96 -11.09 -2.20
N PHE A 48 4.72 -9.80 -2.44
CA PHE A 48 5.53 -9.02 -3.38
C PHE A 48 6.97 -8.85 -2.88
N LEU A 49 7.16 -8.42 -1.63
CA LEU A 49 8.49 -8.20 -1.05
C LEU A 49 9.32 -9.48 -1.00
N LEU A 50 8.69 -10.63 -0.68
CA LEU A 50 9.38 -11.93 -0.65
C LEU A 50 9.81 -12.42 -2.03
N ALA A 51 9.07 -12.07 -3.09
CA ALA A 51 9.38 -12.47 -4.46
C ALA A 51 10.26 -11.45 -5.20
N SER A 52 10.46 -10.27 -4.61
CA SER A 52 11.15 -9.13 -5.21
C SER A 52 12.67 -9.25 -5.02
N PRO A 53 13.48 -9.03 -6.08
CA PRO A 53 14.94 -8.89 -5.93
C PRO A 53 15.36 -7.55 -5.31
N TRP A 54 14.43 -6.59 -5.22
CA TRP A 54 14.64 -5.32 -4.53
C TRP A 54 14.31 -5.46 -3.04
N GLN A 55 15.22 -4.94 -2.20
CA GLN A 55 15.14 -4.88 -0.74
C GLN A 55 15.06 -3.40 -0.29
N PRO A 56 13.86 -2.81 -0.26
CA PRO A 56 13.69 -1.45 0.23
C PRO A 56 14.12 -1.33 1.69
N LYS A 57 14.81 -0.25 2.04
CA LYS A 57 15.26 0.05 3.41
C LYS A 57 14.09 0.31 4.36
N GLN A 58 12.97 0.79 3.84
CA GLN A 58 11.77 1.03 4.62
C GLN A 58 10.54 0.55 3.86
N CYS A 59 9.62 -0.10 4.57
CA CYS A 59 8.38 -0.62 4.00
C CYS A 59 7.17 -0.19 4.84
N ALA A 60 6.09 0.26 4.20
CA ALA A 60 4.84 0.59 4.89
C ALA A 60 3.59 0.12 4.13
N VAL A 61 2.47 0.04 4.85
CA VAL A 61 1.16 -0.22 4.26
C VAL A 61 0.17 0.78 4.83
N PHE A 62 -0.41 1.59 3.95
CA PHE A 62 -1.36 2.63 4.33
C PHE A 62 -2.77 2.24 3.88
N ALA A 63 -3.75 2.62 4.70
CA ALA A 63 -5.12 2.65 4.24
C ALA A 63 -5.30 3.83 3.28
N GLY A 64 -6.03 3.61 2.18
CA GLY A 64 -6.36 4.66 1.22
C GLY A 64 -7.74 5.28 1.47
N ALA A 65 -8.18 6.13 0.55
CA ALA A 65 -9.54 6.66 0.57
C ALA A 65 -10.53 5.73 -0.17
N LEU A 66 -11.74 5.63 0.35
CA LEU A 66 -12.90 5.04 -0.30
C LEU A 66 -13.73 6.15 -0.94
N ARG A 67 -13.86 6.15 -2.27
CA ARG A 67 -14.56 7.20 -3.02
C ARG A 67 -15.66 6.61 -3.89
N TYR A 68 -16.71 6.10 -3.27
CA TYR A 68 -17.80 5.39 -3.96
C TYR A 68 -18.42 6.15 -5.15
N PRO A 69 -18.69 7.46 -5.06
CA PRO A 69 -19.29 8.21 -6.16
C PRO A 69 -18.46 8.16 -7.45
N ARG A 70 -17.14 7.96 -7.35
CA ARG A 70 -16.21 7.94 -8.49
C ARG A 70 -16.09 6.57 -9.16
N TYR A 71 -16.57 5.51 -8.53
CA TYR A 71 -16.44 4.15 -9.04
C TYR A 71 -17.58 3.80 -10.01
N ARG A 72 -17.32 2.87 -10.93
CA ARG A 72 -18.34 2.32 -11.82
C ARG A 72 -19.28 1.42 -11.03
N TRP A 73 -20.50 1.18 -11.53
CA TRP A 73 -21.53 0.41 -10.83
C TRP A 73 -21.04 -0.97 -10.32
N PHE A 74 -20.36 -1.74 -11.18
CA PHE A 74 -19.81 -3.04 -10.81
C PHE A 74 -18.74 -2.95 -9.70
N ASP A 75 -17.85 -1.97 -9.79
CA ASP A 75 -16.80 -1.73 -8.79
C ASP A 75 -17.42 -1.38 -7.44
N ARG A 76 -18.50 -0.57 -7.43
CA ARG A 76 -19.24 -0.22 -6.20
C ARG A 76 -19.79 -1.46 -5.51
N ILE A 77 -20.45 -2.36 -6.24
CA ILE A 77 -21.01 -3.61 -5.67
C ILE A 77 -19.90 -4.48 -5.08
N MET A 78 -18.79 -4.64 -5.80
CA MET A 78 -17.67 -5.44 -5.31
C MET A 78 -17.04 -4.86 -4.05
N ILE A 79 -16.82 -3.54 -4.03
CA ILE A 79 -16.25 -2.85 -2.87
C ILE A 79 -17.22 -2.91 -1.68
N GLN A 80 -18.53 -2.72 -1.89
CA GLN A 80 -19.54 -2.91 -0.84
C GLN A 80 -19.52 -4.31 -0.25
N PHE A 81 -19.37 -5.35 -1.07
CA PHE A 81 -19.25 -6.73 -0.58
C PHE A 81 -18.02 -6.90 0.32
N ILE A 82 -16.85 -6.41 -0.13
CA ILE A 82 -15.62 -6.42 0.66
C ILE A 82 -15.79 -5.62 1.96
N MET A 83 -16.38 -4.44 1.89
CA MET A 83 -16.61 -3.58 3.06
C MET A 83 -17.58 -4.23 4.04
N ARG A 84 -18.66 -4.87 3.57
CA ARG A 84 -19.58 -5.62 4.43
C ARG A 84 -18.89 -6.77 5.16
N MET A 85 -18.11 -7.59 4.45
CA MET A 85 -17.35 -8.69 5.07
C MET A 85 -16.27 -8.19 6.05
N THR A 86 -15.72 -7.00 5.79
CA THR A 86 -14.66 -6.44 6.61
C THR A 86 -15.20 -5.49 7.70
N GLY A 87 -16.50 -5.22 7.78
CA GLY A 87 -17.10 -4.25 8.71
C GLY A 87 -16.72 -2.81 8.39
N GLY A 88 -16.96 -2.36 7.18
CA GLY A 88 -16.59 -1.05 6.64
C GLY A 88 -17.77 -0.31 6.05
N GLU A 89 -17.54 0.93 5.60
CA GLU A 89 -18.59 1.76 5.01
C GLU A 89 -19.14 1.14 3.71
N THR A 90 -20.46 1.03 3.62
CA THR A 90 -21.19 0.46 2.48
C THR A 90 -22.09 1.49 1.80
N ASP A 91 -22.27 2.67 2.37
CA ASP A 91 -23.01 3.76 1.75
C ASP A 91 -22.26 4.30 0.52
N THR A 92 -22.83 4.07 -0.67
CA THR A 92 -22.23 4.47 -1.95
C THR A 92 -22.23 5.97 -2.22
N SER A 93 -22.91 6.77 -1.40
CA SER A 93 -22.90 8.23 -1.52
C SER A 93 -21.66 8.86 -0.87
N LYS A 94 -20.94 8.13 -0.01
CA LYS A 94 -19.88 8.68 0.82
C LYS A 94 -18.50 8.60 0.16
N GLU A 95 -17.68 9.59 0.51
CA GLU A 95 -16.23 9.53 0.41
C GLU A 95 -15.66 9.48 1.83
N VAL A 96 -14.84 8.47 2.12
CA VAL A 96 -14.23 8.28 3.44
C VAL A 96 -12.72 8.15 3.28
N GLU A 97 -11.98 8.99 3.98
CA GLU A 97 -10.53 8.89 4.07
C GLU A 97 -10.14 8.00 5.25
N TYR A 98 -9.47 6.88 4.96
CA TYR A 98 -8.94 6.00 6.01
C TYR A 98 -7.43 6.19 6.22
N THR A 99 -6.80 7.06 5.44
CA THR A 99 -5.38 7.32 5.52
C THR A 99 -5.03 7.98 6.85
N ASP A 100 -4.15 7.35 7.61
CA ASP A 100 -3.51 7.97 8.77
C ASP A 100 -2.36 8.85 8.24
N TRP A 101 -2.65 10.13 8.01
CA TRP A 101 -1.68 11.07 7.49
C TRP A 101 -0.49 11.28 8.43
N GLN A 102 -0.69 11.18 9.75
CA GLN A 102 0.43 11.25 10.69
C GLN A 102 1.36 10.04 10.53
N GLN A 103 0.82 8.86 10.21
CA GLN A 103 1.65 7.69 9.88
C GLN A 103 2.45 7.91 8.59
N VAL A 104 1.85 8.54 7.58
CA VAL A 104 2.53 8.89 6.32
C VAL A 104 3.65 9.89 6.58
N ASP A 105 3.39 10.93 7.39
CA ASP A 105 4.38 11.93 7.76
C ASP A 105 5.56 11.32 8.51
N ARG A 106 5.29 10.46 9.50
CA ARG A 106 6.34 9.72 10.22
C ARG A 106 7.17 8.86 9.28
N PHE A 107 6.52 8.11 8.39
CA PHE A 107 7.22 7.28 7.41
C PHE A 107 8.15 8.12 6.51
N ALA A 108 7.67 9.26 6.01
CA ALA A 108 8.46 10.16 5.17
C ALA A 108 9.63 10.80 5.96
N GLN A 109 9.39 11.21 7.21
CA GLN A 109 10.42 11.73 8.09
C GLN A 109 11.50 10.68 8.36
N GLU A 110 11.12 9.47 8.77
CA GLU A 110 12.04 8.35 8.97
C GLU A 110 12.87 8.06 7.71
N PHE A 111 12.24 8.05 6.53
CA PHE A 111 12.93 7.84 5.26
C PHE A 111 13.96 8.93 4.97
N SER A 112 13.62 10.19 5.25
CA SER A 112 14.51 11.34 5.04
C SER A 112 15.81 11.26 5.85
N GLN A 113 15.80 10.52 6.96
CA GLN A 113 16.97 10.33 7.82
C GLN A 113 17.86 9.17 7.36
N ILE A 114 17.42 8.35 6.39
CA ILE A 114 18.22 7.24 5.88
C ILE A 114 19.37 7.80 5.05
N GLN A 115 20.60 7.54 5.50
CA GLN A 115 21.80 8.01 4.82
C GLN A 115 22.02 7.27 3.49
N TYR A 116 22.44 8.02 2.49
CA TYR A 116 22.97 7.47 1.25
C TYR A 116 24.42 7.05 1.49
N GLU A 117 24.66 5.75 1.62
CA GLU A 117 26.02 5.21 1.59
C GLU A 117 26.51 5.28 0.14
N LYS A 118 27.49 6.16 -0.12
CA LYS A 118 28.10 6.34 -1.44
C LYS A 118 29.02 5.19 -1.81
#